data_AF-A0A373VSR2-F1
#
_entry.id   AF-A0A373VSR2-F1
#
_cell.length_a   1.000
_cell.length_b   1.000
_cell.length_c   1.000
_cell.angle_alpha   90.00
_cell.angle_beta   90.00
_cell.angle_gamma   90.00
#
_symmetry.space_group_name_H-M   'P 1'
#
loop_
_entity.id
_entity.type
_entity.pdbx_description
1 polymer ?
#
loop_
_entity_poly.entity_id
_entity_poly.type
_entity_poly.pdbx_seq_one_letter_code
_entity_poly.pdbx_strand_id
1 'polypeptide(L)'
;MIQHTITHTLEKMGYQNISGNTVTADCMFRFKDGEAKFCVIVKNWGLNALNYEEVVESTKEVENKILLTGGKSFEAFYIIITDRKENVEWFQQHGMKFWIADLNTKKLLIYENQPDDFEGLRSTVESELEKTDISDGKYEYDWDEVKVRDNNGEIVDITDHFRQKKKIPIITILLVAINIIVFIIAQIFGNTEDVDYMIKIGASNYEDVLMNGQFYRLFTSMFLHFGAEHLLNNMFMLAVLGNELETKIGKRHFAGIYLVSGLCASIASVVYHYYIADYAVSAGASGAIYGIFGAFIVFMIMNRDDGRKFSIGRIAFVVFLLIFGSFQETVDFVAHIGGFIAGAVLAIILCINKRKTEV
;
A
#
# COMPACT_ATOMS: atom_id res chain seq x y z
N MET A 1 21.52 -1.99 -22.46
CA MET A 1 21.80 -1.87 -23.91
C MET A 1 20.55 -2.19 -24.73
N ILE A 2 20.04 -3.43 -24.70
CA ILE A 2 18.84 -3.89 -25.45
C ILE A 2 17.67 -2.90 -25.41
N GLN A 3 17.19 -2.51 -24.23
CA GLN A 3 16.07 -1.57 -24.07
C GLN A 3 16.35 -0.19 -24.72
N HIS A 4 17.55 0.37 -24.54
CA HIS A 4 17.90 1.66 -25.16
C HIS A 4 17.82 1.59 -26.69
N THR A 5 18.30 0.49 -27.29
CA THR A 5 18.21 0.26 -28.73
C THR A 5 16.76 0.13 -29.19
N ILE A 6 15.91 -0.58 -28.45
CA ILE A 6 14.47 -0.71 -28.77
C ILE A 6 13.78 0.66 -28.70
N THR A 7 13.98 1.40 -27.60
CA THR A 7 13.37 2.73 -27.39
C THR A 7 13.78 3.70 -28.50
N HIS A 8 15.07 3.77 -28.83
CA HIS A 8 15.56 4.65 -29.89
C HIS A 8 15.05 4.25 -31.29
N THR A 9 14.89 2.95 -31.55
CA THR A 9 14.24 2.48 -32.80
C THR A 9 12.77 2.92 -32.84
N LEU A 10 12.03 2.79 -31.75
CA LEU A 10 10.63 3.23 -31.66
C LEU A 10 10.51 4.76 -31.84
N GLU A 11 11.42 5.56 -31.26
CA GLU A 11 11.45 7.02 -31.45
C GLU A 11 11.61 7.40 -32.93
N LYS A 12 12.51 6.73 -33.66
CA LYS A 12 12.65 6.91 -35.12
C LYS A 12 11.39 6.56 -35.90
N MET A 13 10.56 5.69 -35.34
CA MET A 13 9.26 5.31 -35.92
C MET A 13 8.10 6.24 -35.50
N GLY A 14 8.42 7.35 -34.82
CA GLY A 14 7.46 8.35 -34.38
C GLY A 14 6.74 8.02 -33.08
N TYR A 15 7.22 7.04 -32.31
CA TYR A 15 6.73 6.84 -30.94
C TYR A 15 7.33 7.91 -30.01
N GLN A 16 6.52 8.33 -29.07
CA GLN A 16 6.90 9.23 -27.99
C GLN A 16 7.03 8.43 -26.71
N ASN A 17 8.08 8.71 -25.95
CA ASN A 17 8.22 8.15 -24.62
C ASN A 17 7.25 8.87 -23.67
N ILE A 18 6.39 8.10 -23.02
CA ILE A 18 5.41 8.59 -22.06
C ILE A 18 5.65 8.01 -20.66
N SER A 19 6.84 7.43 -20.41
CA SER A 19 7.21 6.86 -19.14
C SER A 19 7.06 7.89 -18.01
N GLY A 20 5.99 7.77 -17.23
CA GLY A 20 5.88 8.39 -15.92
C GLY A 20 6.51 7.47 -14.87
N ASN A 21 7.54 7.96 -14.18
CA ASN A 21 8.13 7.49 -12.90
C ASN A 21 7.94 6.01 -12.45
N THR A 22 7.99 5.04 -13.35
CA THR A 22 7.96 3.62 -13.01
C THR A 22 9.26 2.99 -13.50
N VAL A 23 10.08 2.54 -12.54
CA VAL A 23 11.49 2.15 -12.73
C VAL A 23 11.65 0.86 -13.56
N THR A 24 10.55 0.15 -13.85
CA THR A 24 10.61 -1.22 -14.40
C THR A 24 10.08 -1.35 -15.82
N ALA A 25 9.48 -0.30 -16.39
CA ALA A 25 8.94 -0.34 -17.75
C ALA A 25 9.06 0.99 -18.50
N ASP A 26 9.56 0.95 -19.73
CA ASP A 26 9.43 2.07 -20.66
C ASP A 26 8.12 1.92 -21.43
N CYS A 27 7.32 2.99 -21.48
CA CYS A 27 6.08 3.03 -22.23
C CYS A 27 6.25 3.97 -23.43
N MET A 28 6.17 3.41 -24.63
CA MET A 28 6.28 4.11 -25.89
C MET A 28 4.91 4.18 -26.54
N PHE A 29 4.49 5.38 -26.94
CA PHE A 29 3.17 5.64 -27.48
C PHE A 29 3.21 6.32 -28.83
N ARG A 30 2.38 5.88 -29.76
CA ARG A 30 2.17 6.55 -31.05
C ARG A 30 0.68 6.68 -31.33
N PHE A 31 0.24 7.88 -31.68
CA PHE A 31 -1.11 8.14 -32.16
C PHE A 31 -1.07 8.70 -33.58
N LYS A 32 -1.69 8.01 -34.53
CA LYS A 32 -1.72 8.44 -35.93
C LYS A 32 -3.00 7.98 -36.61
N ASP A 33 -3.66 8.88 -37.35
CA ASP A 33 -4.87 8.58 -38.14
C ASP A 33 -6.07 7.99 -37.35
N GLY A 34 -6.07 8.23 -36.03
CA GLY A 34 -7.05 7.69 -35.08
C GLY A 34 -6.64 6.34 -34.46
N GLU A 35 -5.50 5.78 -34.84
CA GLU A 35 -4.99 4.52 -34.31
C GLU A 35 -3.93 4.80 -33.23
N ALA A 36 -4.13 4.20 -32.05
CA ALA A 36 -3.19 4.25 -30.95
C ALA A 36 -2.40 2.95 -30.84
N LYS A 37 -1.07 3.06 -30.84
CA LYS A 37 -0.17 1.94 -30.55
C LYS A 37 0.67 2.22 -29.32
N PHE A 38 0.80 1.18 -28.50
CA PHE A 38 1.46 1.23 -27.22
C PHE A 38 2.48 0.09 -27.15
N CYS A 39 3.74 0.40 -26.89
CA CYS A 39 4.78 -0.60 -26.67
C CYS A 39 5.35 -0.44 -25.26
N VAL A 40 5.32 -1.52 -24.48
CA VAL A 40 5.77 -1.55 -23.08
C VAL A 40 6.98 -2.45 -22.97
N ILE A 41 8.12 -1.90 -22.57
CA ILE A 41 9.39 -2.63 -22.46
C ILE A 41 9.67 -2.87 -20.98
N VAL A 42 9.47 -4.09 -20.50
CA VAL A 42 9.58 -4.48 -19.08
C VAL A 42 10.95 -5.10 -18.79
N LYS A 43 11.62 -4.66 -17.73
CA LYS A 43 12.98 -5.11 -17.35
C LYS A 43 13.03 -5.97 -16.09
N ASN A 44 14.02 -6.87 -16.09
CA ASN A 44 14.62 -7.54 -14.93
C ASN A 44 13.56 -8.11 -13.97
N TRP A 45 12.87 -9.09 -14.51
CA TRP A 45 11.74 -9.76 -13.90
C TRP A 45 12.09 -10.36 -12.52
N GLY A 46 11.66 -9.66 -11.47
CA GLY A 46 11.53 -10.16 -10.11
C GLY A 46 12.68 -9.86 -9.14
N LEU A 47 13.42 -8.76 -9.31
CA LEU A 47 14.24 -8.21 -8.23
C LEU A 47 13.53 -7.15 -7.36
N ASN A 48 12.35 -6.66 -7.79
CA ASN A 48 11.37 -5.96 -6.96
C ASN A 48 10.06 -5.90 -7.77
N ALA A 49 9.11 -6.77 -7.43
CA ALA A 49 7.84 -6.90 -8.13
C ALA A 49 7.04 -5.58 -8.08
N LEU A 50 6.96 -4.87 -9.20
CA LEU A 50 5.72 -4.19 -9.55
C LEU A 50 4.67 -5.29 -9.78
N ASN A 51 3.50 -5.17 -9.17
CA ASN A 51 2.40 -6.08 -9.42
C ASN A 51 2.06 -5.98 -10.91
N TYR A 52 2.05 -7.11 -11.62
CA TYR A 52 1.71 -7.17 -13.05
C TYR A 52 0.40 -6.45 -13.39
N GLU A 53 -0.51 -6.46 -12.42
CA GLU A 53 -1.75 -5.70 -12.40
C GLU A 53 -1.54 -4.20 -12.62
N GLU A 54 -0.54 -3.56 -12.00
CA GLU A 54 -0.33 -2.10 -12.09
C GLU A 54 0.06 -1.66 -13.51
N VAL A 55 0.95 -2.40 -14.18
CA VAL A 55 1.36 -2.09 -15.56
C VAL A 55 0.20 -2.29 -16.53
N VAL A 56 -0.59 -3.36 -16.33
CA VAL A 56 -1.74 -3.67 -17.17
C VAL A 56 -2.91 -2.70 -16.90
N GLU A 57 -3.17 -2.36 -15.65
CA GLU A 57 -4.17 -1.36 -15.27
C GLU A 57 -3.82 0.01 -15.85
N SER A 58 -2.55 0.41 -15.76
CA SER A 58 -2.07 1.66 -16.38
C SER A 58 -2.31 1.65 -17.89
N THR A 59 -2.04 0.53 -18.56
CA THR A 59 -2.26 0.39 -20.01
C THR A 59 -3.76 0.46 -20.35
N LYS A 60 -4.63 -0.18 -19.55
CA LYS A 60 -6.09 -0.12 -19.70
C LYS A 60 -6.65 1.28 -19.44
N GLU A 61 -6.07 2.05 -18.53
CA GLU A 61 -6.49 3.44 -18.31
C GLU A 61 -6.18 4.32 -19.52
N VAL A 62 -5.02 4.12 -20.15
CA VAL A 62 -4.66 4.81 -21.40
C VAL A 62 -5.59 4.40 -22.54
N GLU A 63 -5.86 3.09 -22.69
CA GLU A 63 -6.82 2.58 -23.67
C GLU A 63 -8.18 3.26 -23.54
N ASN A 64 -8.75 3.25 -22.33
CA ASN A 64 -10.05 3.85 -22.06
C ASN A 64 -10.09 5.34 -22.38
N LYS A 65 -9.05 6.09 -22.01
CA LYS A 65 -8.96 7.52 -22.34
C LYS A 65 -8.95 7.75 -23.85
N ILE A 66 -8.16 6.98 -24.59
CA ILE A 66 -8.03 7.12 -26.05
C ILE A 66 -9.36 6.83 -26.75
N LEU A 67 -10.03 5.73 -26.38
CA LEU A 67 -11.32 5.35 -26.95
C LEU A 67 -12.40 6.41 -26.65
N LEU A 68 -12.41 6.96 -25.43
CA LEU A 68 -13.34 8.04 -25.07
C LEU A 68 -13.07 9.37 -25.81
N THR A 69 -11.82 9.63 -26.19
CA THR A 69 -11.44 10.83 -26.97
C THR A 69 -11.62 10.70 -28.48
N GLY A 70 -12.24 9.62 -28.96
CA GLY A 70 -12.53 9.41 -30.38
C GLY A 70 -11.43 8.66 -31.17
N GLY A 71 -10.51 7.98 -30.47
CA GLY A 71 -9.62 7.01 -31.11
C GLY A 71 -10.40 5.84 -31.72
N LYS A 72 -9.97 5.37 -32.90
CA LYS A 72 -10.60 4.25 -33.62
C LYS A 72 -10.18 2.89 -33.08
N SER A 73 -8.93 2.77 -32.63
CA SER A 73 -8.36 1.52 -32.14
C SER A 73 -7.23 1.77 -31.15
N PHE A 74 -7.02 0.81 -30.27
CA PHE A 74 -5.90 0.76 -29.33
C PHE A 74 -5.24 -0.62 -29.40
N GLU A 75 -3.92 -0.64 -29.54
CA GLU A 75 -3.14 -1.87 -29.52
C GLU A 75 -1.96 -1.73 -28.56
N ALA A 76 -1.87 -2.62 -27.58
CA ALA A 76 -0.74 -2.71 -26.65
C ALA A 76 0.11 -3.96 -26.92
N PHE A 77 1.43 -3.76 -26.90
CA PHE A 77 2.43 -4.79 -27.13
C PHE A 77 3.52 -4.75 -26.07
N TYR A 78 3.87 -5.91 -25.50
CA TYR A 78 4.80 -5.99 -24.36
C TYR A 78 6.09 -6.73 -24.75
N ILE A 79 7.25 -6.16 -24.45
CA ILE A 79 8.56 -6.82 -24.60
C ILE A 79 9.12 -7.06 -23.20
N ILE A 80 9.22 -8.32 -22.81
CA ILE A 80 9.66 -8.72 -21.47
C ILE A 80 11.12 -9.15 -21.55
N ILE A 81 12.03 -8.37 -20.97
CA ILE A 81 13.46 -8.67 -20.92
C ILE A 81 13.78 -9.32 -19.56
N THR A 82 14.08 -10.61 -19.56
CA THR A 82 14.17 -11.43 -18.34
C THR A 82 15.21 -12.54 -18.43
N ASP A 83 15.80 -12.89 -17.28
CA ASP A 83 16.63 -14.09 -17.04
C ASP A 83 15.85 -15.19 -16.28
N ARG A 84 14.53 -15.04 -16.08
CA ARG A 84 13.67 -16.05 -15.43
C ARG A 84 12.38 -16.30 -16.22
N LYS A 85 12.12 -17.57 -16.54
CA LYS A 85 11.00 -18.03 -17.38
C LYS A 85 9.69 -18.27 -16.63
N GLU A 86 9.71 -18.27 -15.30
CA GLU A 86 8.65 -18.84 -14.45
C GLU A 86 7.34 -18.03 -14.40
N ASN A 87 7.16 -16.99 -15.21
CA ASN A 87 5.98 -16.11 -15.09
C ASN A 87 5.33 -15.71 -16.41
N VAL A 88 5.58 -16.46 -17.47
CA VAL A 88 5.01 -16.22 -18.80
C VAL A 88 3.53 -16.59 -18.88
N GLU A 89 3.13 -17.60 -18.11
CA GLU A 89 1.77 -18.15 -18.12
C GLU A 89 0.71 -17.09 -17.78
N TRP A 90 1.05 -16.11 -16.94
CA TRP A 90 0.14 -15.03 -16.55
C TRP A 90 -0.25 -14.14 -17.74
N PHE A 91 0.68 -13.75 -18.61
CA PHE A 91 0.37 -12.94 -19.80
C PHE A 91 -0.50 -13.69 -20.80
N GLN A 92 -0.28 -15.01 -20.94
CA GLN A 92 -1.07 -15.86 -21.83
C GLN A 92 -2.52 -15.98 -21.36
N GLN A 93 -2.73 -16.19 -20.06
CA GLN A 93 -4.08 -16.29 -19.46
C GLN A 93 -4.90 -15.00 -19.62
N HIS A 94 -4.23 -13.84 -19.74
CA HIS A 94 -4.88 -12.53 -19.86
C HIS A 94 -4.95 -12.00 -21.31
N GLY A 95 -4.60 -12.83 -22.30
CA GLY A 95 -4.81 -12.52 -23.72
C GLY A 95 -3.96 -11.36 -24.27
N MET A 96 -2.84 -11.06 -23.62
CA MET A 96 -1.99 -9.94 -24.03
C MET A 96 -1.04 -10.32 -25.17
N LYS A 97 -0.67 -9.33 -26.00
CA LYS A 97 0.33 -9.50 -27.05
C LYS A 97 1.72 -9.22 -26.51
N PHE A 98 2.62 -10.20 -26.50
CA PHE A 98 3.94 -10.04 -25.90
C PHE A 98 5.02 -10.91 -26.55
N TRP A 99 6.28 -10.47 -26.36
CA TRP A 99 7.48 -11.28 -26.58
C TRP A 99 8.33 -11.38 -25.32
N ILE A 100 9.19 -12.41 -25.29
CA ILE A 100 10.17 -12.58 -24.23
C ILE A 100 11.56 -12.52 -24.83
N ALA A 101 12.32 -11.51 -24.43
CA ALA A 101 13.76 -11.44 -24.66
C ALA A 101 14.46 -12.17 -23.50
N ASP A 102 14.75 -13.46 -23.71
CA ASP A 102 15.39 -14.32 -22.70
C ASP A 102 16.89 -14.07 -22.68
N LEU A 103 17.35 -13.47 -21.59
CA LEU A 103 18.76 -13.12 -21.40
C LEU A 103 19.64 -14.36 -21.23
N ASN A 104 19.12 -15.48 -20.69
CA ASN A 104 19.95 -16.68 -20.49
C ASN A 104 20.22 -17.40 -21.81
N THR A 105 19.18 -17.55 -22.64
CA THR A 105 19.31 -18.24 -23.92
C THR A 105 19.71 -17.31 -25.07
N LYS A 106 19.68 -16.00 -24.83
CA LYS A 106 19.89 -14.95 -25.84
C LYS A 106 18.94 -15.10 -27.04
N LYS A 107 17.72 -15.57 -26.79
CA LYS A 107 16.71 -15.80 -27.81
C LYS A 107 15.45 -15.00 -27.53
N LEU A 108 14.85 -14.53 -28.61
CA LEU A 108 13.49 -14.01 -28.58
C LEU A 108 12.53 -15.20 -28.61
N LEU A 109 11.69 -15.34 -27.59
CA LEU A 109 10.64 -16.36 -27.54
C LEU A 109 9.31 -15.71 -27.95
N ILE A 110 8.71 -16.28 -29.00
CA ILE A 110 7.40 -15.91 -29.53
C ILE A 110 6.53 -17.17 -29.47
N TYR A 111 5.37 -17.08 -28.80
CA TYR A 111 4.43 -18.20 -28.69
C TYR A 111 3.52 -18.27 -29.92
N GLU A 112 2.94 -19.43 -30.19
CA GLU A 112 2.13 -19.69 -31.41
C GLU A 112 0.99 -18.68 -31.65
N ASN A 113 0.42 -18.13 -30.58
CA ASN A 113 -0.69 -17.16 -30.65
C ASN A 113 -0.24 -15.69 -30.58
N GLN A 114 1.06 -15.42 -30.73
CA GLN A 114 1.66 -14.09 -30.63
C GLN A 114 2.04 -13.56 -32.01
N PRO A 115 2.07 -12.24 -32.23
CA PRO A 115 2.46 -11.69 -33.51
C PRO A 115 3.94 -12.03 -33.81
N ASP A 116 4.19 -12.49 -35.03
CA ASP A 116 5.54 -12.85 -35.50
C ASP A 116 6.47 -11.65 -35.65
N ASP A 117 5.92 -10.46 -35.86
CA ASP A 117 6.64 -9.19 -35.87
C ASP A 117 5.75 -8.07 -35.34
N PHE A 118 6.36 -7.08 -34.69
CA PHE A 118 5.71 -5.87 -34.22
C PHE A 118 6.46 -4.67 -34.78
N GLU A 119 5.93 -4.11 -35.87
CA GLU A 119 6.47 -2.92 -36.54
C GLU A 119 7.97 -3.05 -36.91
N GLY A 120 8.45 -4.23 -37.31
CA GLY A 120 9.86 -4.44 -37.69
C GLY A 120 10.82 -4.55 -36.51
N LEU A 121 10.33 -4.57 -35.26
CA LEU A 121 11.20 -4.63 -34.08
C LEU A 121 11.87 -5.98 -33.87
N ARG A 122 11.36 -7.07 -34.45
CA ARG A 122 11.89 -8.42 -34.20
C ARG A 122 13.38 -8.53 -34.42
N SER A 123 13.85 -8.14 -35.61
CA SER A 123 15.26 -8.22 -36.00
C SER A 123 16.16 -7.35 -35.10
N THR A 124 15.64 -6.21 -34.63
CA THR A 124 16.33 -5.33 -33.69
C THR A 124 16.52 -6.03 -32.35
N VAL A 125 15.47 -6.65 -31.81
CA VAL A 125 15.53 -7.34 -30.52
C VAL A 125 16.44 -8.58 -30.60
N GLU A 126 16.31 -9.39 -31.65
CA GLU A 126 17.14 -10.57 -31.88
C GLU A 126 18.63 -10.20 -32.02
N SER A 127 18.97 -9.18 -32.82
CA SER A 127 20.36 -8.73 -33.00
C SER A 127 21.01 -8.22 -31.71
N GLU A 128 20.26 -7.55 -30.84
CA GLU A 128 20.77 -7.02 -29.58
C GLU A 128 20.95 -8.12 -28.51
N LEU A 129 20.10 -9.15 -28.53
CA LEU A 129 20.26 -10.33 -27.68
C LEU A 129 21.55 -11.09 -28.02
N GLU A 130 21.87 -11.25 -29.31
CA GLU A 130 23.08 -11.93 -29.77
C GLU A 130 24.37 -11.20 -29.35
N LYS A 131 24.37 -9.86 -29.36
CA LYS A 131 25.52 -9.01 -28.97
C LYS A 131 25.78 -8.95 -27.47
N THR A 132 24.86 -9.45 -26.65
CA THR A 132 24.96 -9.32 -25.20
C THR A 132 25.95 -10.36 -24.64
N ASP A 133 27.16 -9.95 -24.26
CA ASP A 133 28.13 -10.82 -23.58
C ASP A 133 27.78 -10.97 -22.10
N ILE A 134 27.55 -12.22 -21.68
CA ILE A 134 27.28 -12.61 -20.29
C ILE A 134 28.52 -13.37 -19.80
N SER A 135 29.67 -12.69 -19.80
CA SER A 135 30.82 -13.11 -19.01
C SER A 135 30.96 -12.17 -17.83
N ASP A 136 31.02 -12.79 -16.66
CA ASP A 136 31.12 -12.23 -15.31
C ASP A 136 29.82 -11.78 -14.65
N GLY A 137 29.50 -12.54 -13.61
CA GLY A 137 28.42 -12.30 -12.68
C GLY A 137 28.72 -11.18 -11.70
N LYS A 138 27.67 -10.84 -10.94
CA LYS A 138 27.57 -9.77 -9.96
C LYS A 138 27.65 -8.36 -10.55
N TYR A 139 26.55 -7.95 -11.16
CA TYR A 139 26.19 -6.53 -11.15
C TYR A 139 25.51 -6.23 -9.80
N GLU A 140 26.32 -5.80 -8.83
CA GLU A 140 25.82 -5.03 -7.69
C GLU A 140 25.75 -3.58 -8.18
N TYR A 141 24.54 -3.09 -8.43
CA TYR A 141 24.33 -1.72 -8.91
C TYR A 141 24.47 -0.75 -7.75
N ASP A 142 25.56 0.00 -7.76
CA ASP A 142 25.73 1.20 -6.94
C ASP A 142 24.95 2.36 -7.59
N TRP A 143 24.00 2.93 -6.86
CA TRP A 143 23.17 4.06 -7.31
C TRP A 143 23.56 5.31 -6.54
N ASP A 144 24.71 5.87 -6.89
CA ASP A 144 25.11 7.19 -6.42
C ASP A 144 24.82 8.26 -7.50
N GLU A 145 23.86 9.13 -7.16
CA GLU A 145 23.54 10.45 -7.71
C GLU A 145 23.39 10.60 -9.24
N VAL A 146 22.16 10.43 -9.75
CA VAL A 146 21.82 10.84 -11.12
C VAL A 146 21.45 12.32 -11.12
N LYS A 147 22.39 13.14 -11.59
CA LYS A 147 22.30 14.60 -11.74
C LYS A 147 21.86 14.97 -13.15
N VAL A 148 20.67 15.57 -13.29
CA VAL A 148 20.13 16.03 -14.59
C VAL A 148 20.07 17.54 -14.62
N ARG A 149 20.37 18.15 -15.77
CA ARG A 149 20.22 19.60 -15.94
C ARG A 149 18.80 19.95 -16.33
N ASP A 150 18.18 20.88 -15.62
CA ASP A 150 16.88 21.43 -15.98
C ASP A 150 16.98 22.36 -17.22
N ASN A 151 15.84 22.88 -17.67
CA ASN A 151 15.77 23.76 -18.86
C ASN A 151 16.52 25.09 -18.69
N ASN A 152 16.94 25.44 -17.47
CA ASN A 152 17.76 26.62 -17.16
C ASN A 152 19.25 26.27 -17.00
N GLY A 153 19.60 24.99 -17.12
CA GLY A 153 20.96 24.47 -17.00
C GLY A 153 21.39 24.16 -15.56
N GLU A 154 20.49 24.24 -14.57
CA GLU A 154 20.78 23.90 -13.19
C GLU A 154 20.80 22.40 -12.99
N ILE A 155 21.81 21.90 -12.27
CA ILE A 155 21.96 20.48 -11.97
C ILE A 155 21.01 20.12 -10.83
N VAL A 156 19.95 19.39 -11.16
CA VAL A 156 18.95 18.85 -10.23
C VAL A 156 19.25 17.37 -10.00
N ASP A 157 19.39 17.00 -8.74
CA ASP A 157 19.45 15.60 -8.33
C ASP A 157 18.04 14.99 -8.39
N ILE A 158 17.82 14.10 -9.35
CA ILE A 158 16.51 13.48 -9.57
C ILE A 158 16.38 12.12 -8.85
N THR A 159 17.42 11.67 -8.15
CA THR A 159 17.48 10.36 -7.47
C THR A 159 16.39 10.22 -6.40
N ASP A 160 15.98 11.33 -5.77
CA ASP A 160 14.91 11.35 -4.77
C ASP A 160 13.50 11.15 -5.36
N HIS A 161 13.30 11.47 -6.65
CA HIS A 161 11.99 11.31 -7.31
C HIS A 161 11.67 9.83 -7.64
N PHE A 162 12.70 9.00 -7.81
CA PHE A 162 12.57 7.59 -8.24
C PHE A 162 12.69 6.59 -7.08
N ARG A 163 13.17 7.00 -5.91
CA ARG A 163 13.10 6.19 -4.67
C ARG A 163 11.71 6.28 -4.05
N GLN A 164 10.70 5.62 -4.61
CA GLN A 164 9.56 5.18 -3.80
C GLN A 164 10.05 4.07 -2.86
N LYS A 165 10.79 4.44 -1.80
CA LYS A 165 11.04 3.53 -0.67
C LYS A 165 9.68 3.07 -0.19
N LYS A 166 9.41 1.76 -0.27
CA LYS A 166 8.25 1.13 0.37
C LYS A 166 8.22 1.67 1.79
N LYS A 167 7.24 2.54 2.09
CA LYS A 167 7.21 3.22 3.38
C LYS A 167 6.92 2.15 4.42
N ILE A 168 7.95 1.75 5.17
CA ILE A 168 7.79 0.75 6.22
C ILE A 168 6.88 1.39 7.29
N PRO A 169 5.79 0.73 7.69
CA PRO A 169 4.88 1.26 8.70
C PRO A 169 5.49 1.08 10.10
N ILE A 170 6.50 1.89 10.40
CA ILE A 170 7.32 1.75 11.62
C ILE A 170 6.44 1.90 12.86
N ILE A 171 5.49 2.83 12.89
CA ILE A 171 4.63 3.03 14.07
C ILE A 171 3.69 1.84 14.26
N THR A 172 3.12 1.29 13.18
CA THR A 172 2.29 0.09 13.24
C THR A 172 3.08 -1.08 13.81
N ILE A 173 4.30 -1.32 13.31
CA ILE A 173 5.18 -2.39 13.80
C ILE A 173 5.51 -2.19 15.28
N LEU A 174 5.85 -0.96 15.68
CA LEU A 174 6.16 -0.63 17.07
C LEU A 174 4.95 -0.83 17.99
N LEU A 175 3.76 -0.39 17.58
CA LEU A 175 2.55 -0.57 18.38
C LEU A 175 2.20 -2.05 18.52
N VAL A 176 2.30 -2.84 17.44
CA VAL A 176 2.10 -4.29 17.51
C VAL A 176 3.09 -4.93 18.47
N ALA A 177 4.38 -4.60 18.34
CA ALA A 177 5.42 -5.13 19.21
C ALA A 177 5.20 -4.75 20.69
N ILE A 178 4.86 -3.50 20.97
CA ILE A 178 4.59 -3.01 22.34
C ILE A 178 3.43 -3.79 22.96
N ASN A 179 2.32 -3.95 22.26
CA ASN A 179 1.16 -4.69 22.76
C ASN A 179 1.49 -6.16 23.05
N ILE A 180 2.24 -6.82 22.16
CA ILE A 180 2.70 -8.20 22.37
C ILE A 180 3.62 -8.29 23.60
N ILE A 181 4.58 -7.36 23.73
CA ILE A 181 5.50 -7.35 24.88
C ILE A 181 4.75 -7.13 26.18
N VAL A 182 3.84 -6.15 26.23
CA VAL A 182 3.01 -5.86 27.41
C VAL A 182 2.17 -7.07 27.79
N PHE A 183 1.55 -7.74 26.81
CA PHE A 183 0.78 -8.96 27.06
C PHE A 183 1.64 -10.10 27.60
N ILE A 184 2.81 -10.35 27.02
CA ILE A 184 3.74 -11.39 27.50
C ILE A 184 4.16 -11.10 28.94
N ILE A 185 4.50 -9.86 29.26
CA ILE A 185 4.84 -9.44 30.63
C ILE A 185 3.64 -9.69 31.55
N ALA A 186 2.44 -9.24 31.18
CA ALA A 186 1.23 -9.43 31.99
C ALA A 186 0.94 -10.91 32.26
N GLN A 187 1.11 -11.78 31.26
CA GLN A 187 0.88 -13.23 31.36
C GLN A 187 1.98 -13.96 32.17
N ILE A 188 3.22 -13.44 32.21
CA ILE A 188 4.29 -14.01 33.04
C ILE A 188 4.04 -13.73 34.52
N PHE A 189 3.54 -12.53 34.86
CA PHE A 189 3.37 -12.08 36.25
C PHE A 189 1.98 -12.35 36.83
N GLY A 190 1.01 -12.79 36.03
CA GLY A 190 -0.34 -13.12 36.46
C GLY A 190 -1.19 -13.72 35.34
N ASN A 191 -2.51 -13.69 35.49
CA ASN A 191 -3.44 -14.24 34.50
C ASN A 191 -4.16 -13.12 33.75
N THR A 192 -3.96 -13.01 32.44
CA THR A 192 -4.61 -11.97 31.62
C THR A 192 -6.12 -12.16 31.47
N GLU A 193 -6.67 -13.31 31.85
CA GLU A 193 -8.11 -13.57 31.90
C GLU A 193 -8.73 -13.25 33.27
N ASP A 194 -7.91 -12.95 34.28
CA ASP A 194 -8.38 -12.55 35.62
C ASP A 194 -8.62 -11.03 35.66
N VAL A 195 -9.88 -10.65 35.87
CA VAL A 195 -10.33 -9.26 35.91
C VAL A 195 -9.65 -8.46 37.02
N ASP A 196 -9.50 -9.02 38.22
CA ASP A 196 -8.91 -8.31 39.37
C ASP A 196 -7.43 -8.03 39.13
N TYR A 197 -6.71 -9.00 38.55
CA TYR A 197 -5.32 -8.82 38.14
C TYR A 197 -5.20 -7.72 37.06
N MET A 198 -6.08 -7.73 36.06
CA MET A 198 -6.08 -6.74 34.99
C MET A 198 -6.34 -5.33 35.51
N ILE A 199 -7.29 -5.16 36.44
CA ILE A 199 -7.49 -3.89 37.16
C ILE A 199 -6.21 -3.49 37.89
N LYS A 200 -5.56 -4.40 38.61
CA LYS A 200 -4.34 -4.09 39.37
C LYS A 200 -3.21 -3.56 38.49
N ILE A 201 -3.06 -4.06 37.27
CA ILE A 201 -1.98 -3.65 36.36
C ILE A 201 -2.33 -2.49 35.42
N GLY A 202 -3.55 -1.95 35.50
CA GLY A 202 -3.91 -0.70 34.81
C GLY A 202 -5.03 -0.80 33.78
N ALA A 203 -5.86 -1.84 33.79
CA ALA A 203 -7.12 -1.86 33.04
C ALA A 203 -8.05 -0.74 33.53
N SER A 204 -8.92 -0.24 32.66
CA SER A 204 -9.76 0.92 32.95
C SER A 204 -11.13 0.49 33.50
N ASN A 205 -11.61 1.15 34.54
CA ASN A 205 -12.99 1.11 35.00
C ASN A 205 -13.38 2.53 35.47
N TYR A 206 -14.68 2.84 35.50
CA TYR A 206 -15.11 4.21 35.77
C TYR A 206 -14.82 4.67 37.20
N GLU A 207 -14.86 3.76 38.18
CA GLU A 207 -14.63 4.09 39.59
C GLU A 207 -13.19 4.54 39.82
N ASP A 208 -12.22 3.75 39.35
CA ASP A 208 -10.80 4.09 39.49
C ASP A 208 -10.44 5.38 38.75
N VAL A 209 -11.01 5.57 37.56
CA VAL A 209 -10.72 6.76 36.75
C VAL A 209 -11.35 8.01 37.35
N LEU A 210 -12.65 7.99 37.64
CA LEU A 210 -13.40 9.19 38.01
C LEU A 210 -13.40 9.46 39.52
N MET A 211 -13.47 8.41 40.35
CA MET A 211 -13.56 8.54 41.81
C MET A 211 -12.17 8.51 42.46
N ASN A 212 -11.28 7.63 41.98
CA ASN A 212 -9.92 7.52 42.53
C ASN A 212 -8.87 8.37 41.78
N GLY A 213 -9.28 9.09 40.72
CA GLY A 213 -8.43 10.01 39.97
C GLY A 213 -7.31 9.34 39.16
N GLN A 214 -7.43 8.04 38.85
CA GLN A 214 -6.40 7.25 38.18
C GLN A 214 -6.48 7.41 36.66
N PHE A 215 -6.41 8.65 36.16
CA PHE A 215 -6.58 8.98 34.74
C PHE A 215 -5.57 8.31 33.80
N TYR A 216 -4.40 7.88 34.31
CA TYR A 216 -3.43 7.11 33.53
C TYR A 216 -4.03 5.83 32.94
N ARG A 217 -5.08 5.28 33.58
CA ARG A 217 -5.81 4.08 33.12
C ARG A 217 -6.45 4.25 31.75
N LEU A 218 -6.84 5.48 31.39
CA LEU A 218 -7.37 5.79 30.06
C LEU A 218 -6.34 5.48 28.96
N PHE A 219 -5.06 5.63 29.28
CA PHE A 219 -3.95 5.37 28.36
C PHE A 219 -3.40 3.94 28.51
N THR A 220 -3.19 3.46 29.74
CA THR A 220 -2.60 2.13 29.96
C THR A 220 -3.52 1.00 29.50
N SER A 221 -4.83 1.16 29.63
CA SER A 221 -5.81 0.17 29.15
C SER A 221 -5.72 -0.09 27.65
N MET A 222 -5.22 0.87 26.87
CA MET A 222 -5.04 0.74 25.41
C MET A 222 -4.01 -0.34 25.04
N PHE A 223 -3.15 -0.76 25.98
CA PHE A 223 -2.07 -1.72 25.74
C PHE A 223 -2.26 -3.05 26.46
N LEU A 224 -3.28 -3.16 27.31
CA LEU A 224 -3.63 -4.39 28.03
C LEU A 224 -4.67 -5.17 27.23
N HIS A 225 -4.64 -6.50 27.29
CA HIS A 225 -5.57 -7.36 26.55
C HIS A 225 -6.01 -8.54 27.42
N PHE A 226 -7.31 -8.85 27.39
CA PHE A 226 -7.89 -10.02 28.03
C PHE A 226 -7.68 -11.28 27.17
N GLY A 227 -6.77 -12.15 27.58
CA GLY A 227 -6.50 -13.41 26.86
C GLY A 227 -5.81 -13.23 25.50
N ALA A 228 -5.26 -14.34 24.99
CA ALA A 228 -4.44 -14.33 23.78
C ALA A 228 -5.27 -14.11 22.50
N GLU A 229 -6.51 -14.56 22.47
CA GLU A 229 -7.39 -14.41 21.30
C GLU A 229 -7.72 -12.93 21.04
N HIS A 230 -8.08 -12.18 22.10
CA HIS A 230 -8.37 -10.77 21.98
C HIS A 230 -7.12 -9.98 21.52
N LEU A 231 -5.93 -10.32 22.03
CA LEU A 231 -4.69 -9.74 21.54
C LEU A 231 -4.48 -10.05 20.05
N LEU A 232 -4.59 -11.32 19.64
CA LEU A 232 -4.32 -11.75 18.27
C LEU A 232 -5.22 -11.03 17.27
N ASN A 233 -6.51 -10.92 17.58
CA ASN A 233 -7.48 -10.20 16.75
C ASN A 233 -7.11 -8.72 16.62
N ASN A 234 -6.79 -8.04 17.73
CA ASN A 234 -6.37 -6.63 17.68
C ASN A 234 -5.09 -6.44 16.88
N MET A 235 -4.08 -7.30 17.06
CA MET A 235 -2.80 -7.17 16.38
C MET A 235 -2.92 -7.45 14.89
N PHE A 236 -3.74 -8.43 14.50
CA PHE A 236 -4.05 -8.68 13.10
C PHE A 236 -4.72 -7.46 12.45
N MET A 237 -5.75 -6.91 13.10
CA MET A 237 -6.45 -5.73 12.58
C MET A 237 -5.56 -4.49 12.52
N LEU A 238 -4.76 -4.25 13.55
CA LEU A 238 -3.79 -3.15 13.60
C LEU A 238 -2.74 -3.31 12.51
N ALA A 239 -2.22 -4.51 12.26
CA ALA A 239 -1.23 -4.74 11.21
C ALA A 239 -1.81 -4.45 9.81
N VAL A 240 -3.02 -4.93 9.51
CA VAL A 240 -3.67 -4.75 8.21
C VAL A 240 -4.06 -3.29 7.98
N LEU A 241 -4.82 -2.69 8.90
CA LEU A 241 -5.31 -1.32 8.77
C LEU A 241 -4.20 -0.29 8.97
N GLY A 242 -3.32 -0.54 9.94
CA GLY A 242 -2.23 0.35 10.30
C GLY A 242 -1.21 0.49 9.18
N ASN A 243 -0.81 -0.63 8.56
CA ASN A 243 0.09 -0.58 7.41
C ASN A 243 -0.47 0.30 6.28
N GLU A 244 -1.74 0.10 5.94
CA GLU A 244 -2.37 0.82 4.83
C GLU A 244 -2.56 2.30 5.15
N LEU A 245 -2.98 2.65 6.37
CA LEU A 245 -3.19 4.05 6.74
C LEU A 245 -1.85 4.77 6.94
N GLU A 246 -0.89 4.19 7.67
CA GLU A 246 0.40 4.82 7.97
C GLU A 246 1.21 5.12 6.71
N THR A 247 1.22 4.20 5.74
CA THR A 247 1.92 4.41 4.46
C THR A 247 1.33 5.57 3.66
N LYS A 248 0.03 5.85 3.81
CA LYS A 248 -0.66 6.96 3.14
C LYS A 248 -0.45 8.29 3.85
N ILE A 249 -0.66 8.36 5.15
CA ILE A 249 -0.73 9.64 5.89
C ILE A 249 0.59 9.98 6.62
N GLY A 250 1.51 9.03 6.68
CA GLY A 250 2.79 9.15 7.35
C GLY A 250 2.72 8.92 8.87
N LYS A 251 3.88 8.54 9.44
CA LYS A 251 4.05 8.14 10.84
C LYS A 251 3.46 9.10 11.89
N ARG A 252 3.62 10.41 11.70
CA ARG A 252 3.19 11.42 12.70
C ARG A 252 1.67 11.49 12.81
N HIS A 253 0.98 11.59 11.68
CA HIS A 253 -0.47 11.65 11.63
C HIS A 253 -1.10 10.33 12.07
N PHE A 254 -0.51 9.20 11.65
CA PHE A 254 -0.95 7.87 12.08
C PHE A 254 -0.84 7.70 13.61
N ALA A 255 0.29 8.05 14.21
CA ALA A 255 0.46 8.00 15.65
C ALA A 255 -0.56 8.90 16.37
N GLY A 256 -0.79 10.11 15.86
CA GLY A 256 -1.78 11.04 16.41
C GLY A 256 -3.20 10.46 16.38
N ILE A 257 -3.61 9.87 15.26
CA ILE A 257 -4.92 9.22 15.12
C ILE A 257 -5.05 8.06 16.10
N TYR A 258 -4.08 7.15 16.16
CA TYR A 258 -4.12 6.00 17.07
C TYR A 258 -4.26 6.44 18.53
N LEU A 259 -3.40 7.35 18.99
CA LEU A 259 -3.35 7.76 20.39
C LEU A 259 -4.58 8.57 20.81
N VAL A 260 -5.00 9.55 20.00
CA VAL A 260 -6.15 10.40 20.33
C VAL A 260 -7.44 9.61 20.24
N SER A 261 -7.62 8.76 19.22
CA SER A 261 -8.81 7.91 19.13
C SER A 261 -8.89 6.90 20.28
N GLY A 262 -7.77 6.31 20.69
CA GLY A 262 -7.74 5.43 21.86
C GLY A 262 -8.15 6.14 23.14
N LEU A 263 -7.63 7.34 23.39
CA LEU A 263 -8.03 8.15 24.54
C LEU A 263 -9.51 8.54 24.49
N CYS A 264 -10.01 8.97 23.34
CA CYS A 264 -11.44 9.28 23.17
C CYS A 264 -12.33 8.05 23.38
N ALA A 265 -11.89 6.88 22.92
CA ALA A 265 -12.58 5.61 23.16
C ALA A 265 -12.64 5.28 24.67
N SER A 266 -11.51 5.35 25.37
CA SER A 266 -11.46 5.11 26.83
C SER A 266 -12.34 6.10 27.61
N ILE A 267 -12.34 7.38 27.22
CA ILE A 267 -13.20 8.40 27.85
C ILE A 267 -14.68 8.10 27.59
N ALA A 268 -15.05 7.77 26.34
CA ALA A 268 -16.43 7.45 25.99
C ALA A 268 -16.94 6.24 26.79
N SER A 269 -16.12 5.19 26.90
CA SER A 269 -16.37 4.01 27.75
C SER A 269 -16.62 4.38 29.20
N VAL A 270 -15.68 5.07 29.83
CA VAL A 270 -15.77 5.46 31.25
C VAL A 270 -17.00 6.31 31.55
N VAL A 271 -17.28 7.30 30.71
CA VAL A 271 -18.45 8.19 30.87
C VAL A 271 -19.75 7.41 30.72
N TYR A 272 -19.82 6.48 29.76
CA TYR A 272 -21.00 5.66 29.54
C TYR A 272 -21.26 4.72 30.70
N HIS A 273 -20.26 3.92 31.12
CA HIS A 273 -20.39 2.97 32.22
C HIS A 273 -20.68 3.64 33.57
N TYR A 274 -20.14 4.84 33.79
CA TYR A 274 -20.54 5.68 34.92
C TYR A 274 -22.03 6.04 34.88
N TYR A 275 -22.54 6.47 33.73
CA TYR A 275 -23.93 6.91 33.59
C TYR A 275 -24.94 5.76 33.77
N ILE A 276 -24.62 4.57 33.27
CA ILE A 276 -25.48 3.39 33.41
C ILE A 276 -25.24 2.61 34.71
N ALA A 277 -24.31 3.06 35.56
CA ALA A 277 -23.90 2.41 36.80
C ALA A 277 -23.47 0.95 36.62
N ASP A 278 -22.75 0.66 35.53
CA ASP A 278 -22.26 -0.67 35.19
C ASP A 278 -20.75 -0.77 35.42
N TYR A 279 -20.32 -1.70 36.27
CA TYR A 279 -18.90 -1.88 36.63
C TYR A 279 -18.17 -2.71 35.58
N ALA A 280 -18.06 -2.18 34.36
CA ALA A 280 -17.31 -2.81 33.29
C ALA A 280 -15.82 -2.46 33.39
N VAL A 281 -14.98 -3.46 33.12
CA VAL A 281 -13.53 -3.32 33.02
C VAL A 281 -13.12 -3.40 31.55
N SER A 282 -12.41 -2.38 31.09
CA SER A 282 -12.01 -2.22 29.69
C SER A 282 -10.50 -2.30 29.54
N ALA A 283 -10.06 -3.15 28.62
CA ALA A 283 -8.67 -3.31 28.22
C ALA A 283 -8.61 -3.74 26.75
N GLY A 284 -7.86 -3.01 25.92
CA GLY A 284 -7.61 -3.39 24.53
C GLY A 284 -7.25 -2.20 23.65
N ALA A 285 -6.50 -2.50 22.58
CA ALA A 285 -6.20 -1.52 21.53
C ALA A 285 -7.39 -1.22 20.60
N SER A 286 -8.51 -1.93 20.75
CA SER A 286 -9.62 -1.93 19.80
C SER A 286 -10.23 -0.54 19.58
N GLY A 287 -10.36 0.28 20.62
CA GLY A 287 -10.87 1.65 20.48
C GLY A 287 -10.01 2.50 19.52
N ALA A 288 -8.69 2.39 19.65
CA ALA A 288 -7.75 3.07 18.75
C ALA A 288 -7.79 2.51 17.32
N ILE A 289 -7.93 1.18 17.17
CA ILE A 289 -8.07 0.51 15.87
C ILE A 289 -9.36 0.93 15.17
N TYR A 290 -10.47 1.06 15.90
CA TYR A 290 -11.71 1.62 15.37
C TYR A 290 -11.54 3.09 14.93
N GLY A 291 -10.69 3.85 15.61
CA GLY A 291 -10.27 5.18 15.14
C GLY A 291 -9.47 5.16 13.84
N ILE A 292 -8.51 4.24 13.71
CA ILE A 292 -7.81 4.00 12.44
C ILE A 292 -8.83 3.66 11.34
N PHE A 293 -9.82 2.84 11.64
CA PHE A 293 -10.87 2.49 10.69
C PHE A 293 -11.75 3.68 10.29
N GLY A 294 -12.18 4.52 11.24
CA GLY A 294 -12.92 5.75 10.94
C GLY A 294 -12.11 6.71 10.07
N ALA A 295 -10.83 6.88 10.39
CA ALA A 295 -9.91 7.67 9.58
C ALA A 295 -9.75 7.08 8.16
N PHE A 296 -9.60 5.76 8.07
CA PHE A 296 -9.47 5.04 6.80
C PHE A 296 -10.66 5.30 5.87
N ILE A 297 -11.90 5.20 6.38
CA ILE A 297 -13.12 5.51 5.60
C ILE A 297 -13.12 6.96 5.10
N VAL A 298 -12.72 7.91 5.95
CA VAL A 298 -12.69 9.32 5.56
C VAL A 298 -11.68 9.56 4.44
N PHE A 299 -10.45 9.05 4.59
CA PHE A 299 -9.43 9.17 3.55
C PHE A 299 -9.86 8.50 2.24
N MET A 300 -10.57 7.38 2.34
CA MET A 300 -11.17 6.70 1.20
C MET A 300 -12.20 7.55 0.44
N ILE A 301 -13.05 8.28 1.14
CA ILE A 301 -14.10 9.10 0.53
C ILE A 301 -13.51 10.41 -0.01
N MET A 302 -12.63 11.05 0.75
CA MET A 302 -12.17 12.42 0.48
C MET A 302 -10.97 12.51 -0.47
N ASN A 303 -10.16 11.44 -0.63
CA ASN A 303 -9.00 11.39 -1.52
C ASN A 303 -9.18 10.38 -2.68
N ARG A 304 -10.39 10.29 -3.25
CA ARG A 304 -10.69 9.40 -4.38
C ARG A 304 -9.86 9.66 -5.64
N ASP A 305 -9.27 10.84 -5.78
CA ASP A 305 -8.52 11.26 -6.97
C ASP A 305 -7.02 10.87 -6.96
N ASP A 306 -6.52 10.27 -5.87
CA ASP A 306 -5.09 9.92 -5.68
C ASP A 306 -4.64 8.66 -6.46
N GLY A 307 -5.39 8.24 -7.49
CA GLY A 307 -5.12 7.08 -8.38
C GLY A 307 -5.19 5.70 -7.71
N ARG A 308 -5.10 5.63 -6.38
CA ARG A 308 -5.14 4.39 -5.59
C ARG A 308 -6.56 4.07 -5.17
N LYS A 309 -7.35 3.51 -6.10
CA LYS A 309 -8.67 2.95 -5.79
C LYS A 309 -8.51 1.79 -4.81
N PHE A 310 -9.06 1.94 -3.61
CA PHE A 310 -9.26 0.80 -2.74
C PHE A 310 -10.27 -0.14 -3.39
N SER A 311 -9.87 -1.40 -3.64
CA SER A 311 -10.79 -2.40 -4.16
C SER A 311 -11.96 -2.57 -3.19
N ILE A 312 -13.18 -2.56 -3.72
CA ILE A 312 -14.42 -2.82 -2.95
C ILE A 312 -14.32 -4.12 -2.16
N GLY A 313 -13.65 -5.14 -2.71
CA GLY A 313 -13.39 -6.40 -1.99
C GLY A 313 -12.51 -6.21 -0.76
N ARG A 314 -11.53 -5.31 -0.81
CA ARG A 314 -10.64 -5.00 0.32
C ARG A 314 -11.39 -4.26 1.43
N ILE A 315 -12.29 -3.35 1.08
CA ILE A 315 -13.17 -2.65 2.03
C ILE A 315 -14.14 -3.63 2.68
N ALA A 316 -14.81 -4.46 1.87
CA ALA A 316 -15.73 -5.47 2.35
C ALA A 316 -15.05 -6.45 3.30
N PHE A 317 -13.81 -6.84 2.99
CA PHE A 317 -13.00 -7.70 3.85
C PHE A 317 -12.65 -7.03 5.19
N VAL A 318 -12.18 -5.78 5.19
CA VAL A 318 -11.89 -5.02 6.43
C VAL A 318 -13.14 -4.84 7.29
N VAL A 319 -14.27 -4.47 6.67
CA VAL A 319 -15.57 -4.32 7.34
C VAL A 319 -16.01 -5.66 7.94
N PHE A 320 -15.90 -6.75 7.18
CA PHE A 320 -16.23 -8.09 7.65
C PHE A 320 -15.39 -8.49 8.87
N LEU A 321 -14.07 -8.26 8.83
CA LEU A 321 -13.18 -8.58 9.94
C LEU A 321 -13.50 -7.79 11.21
N LEU A 322 -13.86 -6.51 11.08
CA LEU A 322 -14.25 -5.67 12.22
C LEU A 322 -15.58 -6.11 12.83
N ILE A 323 -16.57 -6.42 11.99
CA ILE A 323 -17.86 -6.93 12.44
C ILE A 323 -17.67 -8.28 13.16
N PHE A 324 -16.89 -9.19 12.58
CA PHE A 324 -16.61 -10.50 13.19
C PHE A 324 -15.84 -10.38 14.51
N GLY A 325 -14.86 -9.48 14.58
CA GLY A 325 -14.10 -9.21 15.81
C GLY A 325 -14.90 -8.53 16.92
N SER A 326 -15.98 -7.82 16.58
CA SER A 326 -16.85 -7.13 17.56
C SER A 326 -17.95 -8.00 18.17
N PHE A 327 -18.16 -9.23 17.70
CA PHE A 327 -19.13 -10.16 18.27
C PHE A 327 -18.57 -11.04 19.40
N GLN A 328 -17.35 -10.77 19.88
CA GLN A 328 -16.85 -11.43 21.09
C GLN A 328 -17.55 -10.84 22.33
N GLU A 329 -18.01 -11.71 23.24
CA GLU A 329 -18.95 -11.38 24.34
C GLU A 329 -18.45 -10.34 25.37
N THR A 330 -17.20 -9.89 25.25
CA THR A 330 -16.50 -8.99 26.19
C THR A 330 -16.15 -7.62 25.61
N VAL A 331 -16.69 -7.27 24.44
CA VAL A 331 -16.27 -6.11 23.67
C VAL A 331 -17.06 -4.83 24.01
N ASP A 332 -16.35 -3.79 24.43
CA ASP A 332 -16.90 -2.47 24.71
C ASP A 332 -17.29 -1.71 23.42
N PHE A 333 -18.55 -1.83 23.06
CA PHE A 333 -19.11 -1.20 21.86
C PHE A 333 -19.05 0.33 21.89
N VAL A 334 -19.18 0.94 23.07
CA VAL A 334 -19.18 2.41 23.19
C VAL A 334 -17.77 2.97 23.00
N ALA A 335 -16.75 2.28 23.49
CA ALA A 335 -15.37 2.58 23.17
C ALA A 335 -15.12 2.56 21.65
N HIS A 336 -15.67 1.57 20.94
CA HIS A 336 -15.51 1.45 19.49
C HIS A 336 -16.12 2.64 18.73
N ILE A 337 -17.35 3.03 19.09
CA ILE A 337 -18.00 4.22 18.52
C ILE A 337 -17.17 5.47 18.80
N GLY A 338 -16.74 5.67 20.05
CA GLY A 338 -15.96 6.84 20.45
C GLY A 338 -14.65 6.95 19.67
N GLY A 339 -13.92 5.84 19.54
CA GLY A 339 -12.71 5.75 18.75
C GLY A 339 -12.94 6.06 17.27
N PHE A 340 -13.95 5.42 16.66
CA PHE A 340 -14.32 5.62 15.25
C PHE A 340 -14.63 7.08 14.92
N ILE A 341 -15.50 7.72 15.72
CA ILE A 341 -15.88 9.12 15.50
C ILE A 341 -14.66 10.03 15.63
N ALA A 342 -13.84 9.84 16.66
CA ALA A 342 -12.63 10.65 16.86
C ALA A 342 -11.67 10.50 15.67
N GLY A 343 -11.44 9.28 15.21
CA GLY A 343 -10.56 9.01 14.08
C GLY A 343 -11.06 9.61 12.76
N ALA A 344 -12.37 9.50 12.51
CA ALA A 344 -13.01 10.13 11.35
C ALA A 344 -12.86 11.66 11.39
N VAL A 345 -13.13 12.30 12.53
CA VAL A 345 -12.98 13.75 12.70
C VAL A 345 -11.53 14.19 12.49
N LEU A 346 -10.56 13.48 13.06
CA LEU A 346 -9.13 13.79 12.87
C LEU A 346 -8.73 13.67 11.40
N ALA A 347 -9.19 12.63 10.70
CA ALA A 347 -8.94 12.48 9.27
C ALA A 347 -9.56 13.61 8.44
N ILE A 348 -10.78 14.06 8.77
CA ILE A 348 -11.41 15.20 8.08
C ILE A 348 -10.55 16.46 8.24
N ILE A 349 -10.08 16.74 9.46
CA ILE A 349 -9.22 17.90 9.75
C ILE A 349 -7.93 17.83 8.92
N LEU A 350 -7.30 16.65 8.85
CA LEU A 350 -6.08 16.45 8.05
C LEU A 350 -6.33 16.64 6.54
N CYS A 351 -7.43 16.10 6.02
CA CYS A 351 -7.81 16.27 4.60
C CYS A 351 -8.06 17.74 4.25
N ILE A 352 -8.74 18.49 5.12
CA ILE A 352 -9.02 19.93 4.91
C ILE A 352 -7.71 20.74 4.90
N ASN A 353 -6.79 20.46 5.83
CA ASN A 353 -5.53 21.19 5.91
C ASN A 353 -4.64 20.92 4.69
N LYS A 354 -4.60 19.68 4.18
CA LYS A 354 -3.82 19.33 2.98
C LYS A 354 -4.31 20.11 1.74
N ARG A 355 -5.62 20.25 1.56
CA ARG A 355 -6.20 21.03 0.43
C ARG A 355 -5.89 22.52 0.52
N LYS A 356 -5.77 23.08 1.74
CA LYS A 356 -5.40 24.50 1.92
C LYS A 356 -3.94 24.81 1.61
N THR A 357 -3.06 23.81 1.70
CA THR A 357 -1.63 23.97 1.38
C THR A 357 -1.32 23.76 -0.11
N GLU A 358 -2.27 23.23 -0.88
CA GLU A 358 -2.13 22.97 -2.33
C GLU A 358 -2.79 24.06 -3.21
N VAL A 359 -3.45 25.04 -2.59
CA VAL A 359 -4.05 26.24 -3.22
C VAL A 359 -3.23 27.46 -2.82
#